data_AF-A0A8J3IYD7-F1
#
_entry.id   AF-A0A8J3IYD7-F1
#
_cell.length_a   1.000
_cell.length_b   1.000
_cell.length_c   1.000
_cell.angle_alpha   90.00
_cell.angle_beta   90.00
_cell.angle_gamma   90.00
#
_symmetry.space_group_name_H-M   'P 1'
#
loop_
_entity.id
_entity.type
_entity.pdbx_description
1 polymer ?
#
loop_
_entity_poly.entity_id
_entity_poly.type
_entity_poly.pdbx_seq_one_letter_code
_entity_poly.pdbx_strand_id
1 'polypeptide(L)'
;MLTKTRRIPRQLLRSKLLVSFLPEAVELRQVKYLNNLIEQDHRFIKRLTKPGMGFFSFETAWRTLQGFEMMNMLRKGQVQGVDKGDVKGQVTLIAKLFGVAA
;
A
#
# COMPACT_ATOMS: atom_id res chain seq x y z
N MET A 1 8.64 21.15 15.89
CA MET A 1 9.36 19.95 16.35
C MET A 1 9.43 18.90 15.23
N LEU A 2 10.61 18.79 14.62
CA LEU A 2 11.21 17.63 13.90
C LEU A 2 10.39 16.80 12.89
N THR A 3 10.22 17.27 11.65
CA THR A 3 10.07 16.35 10.50
C THR A 3 11.46 15.99 9.98
N LYS A 4 11.96 14.82 10.42
CA LYS A 4 13.22 14.22 9.99
C LYS A 4 13.12 13.87 8.50
N THR A 5 13.27 14.87 7.65
CA THR A 5 13.40 14.71 6.20
C THR A 5 14.78 14.10 5.99
N ARG A 6 14.88 12.78 5.91
CA ARG A 6 16.09 12.15 5.38
C ARG A 6 16.17 12.58 3.92
N ARG A 7 16.84 13.71 3.65
CA ARG A 7 17.31 14.08 2.31
C ARG A 7 18.04 12.84 1.79
N ILE A 8 17.46 12.14 0.82
CA ILE A 8 18.15 11.03 0.18
C ILE A 8 19.41 11.62 -0.46
N PRO A 9 20.62 11.21 -0.04
CA PRO A 9 21.85 11.80 -0.55
C PRO A 9 21.96 11.54 -2.06
N ARG A 10 22.40 12.56 -2.81
CA ARG A 10 22.64 12.52 -4.28
C ARG A 10 23.41 11.27 -4.76
N GLN A 11 24.19 10.67 -3.88
CA GLN A 11 25.01 9.48 -4.15
C GLN A 11 24.20 8.17 -4.22
N LEU A 12 23.02 8.08 -3.59
CA LEU A 12 22.16 6.89 -3.66
C LEU A 12 21.43 6.77 -5.01
N LEU A 13 21.39 7.84 -5.81
CA LEU A 13 20.75 7.87 -7.13
C LEU A 13 21.57 7.19 -8.23
N ARG A 14 22.77 6.71 -7.89
CA ARG A 14 23.73 6.06 -8.78
C ARG A 14 23.87 4.57 -8.51
N SER A 15 22.83 3.90 -8.01
CA SER A 15 22.77 2.44 -8.19
C SER A 15 22.56 2.15 -9.68
N LYS A 16 23.67 2.08 -10.41
CA LYS A 16 23.76 1.67 -11.83
C LYS A 16 22.97 0.38 -12.15
N LEU A 17 22.60 -0.39 -11.14
CA LEU A 17 21.81 -1.62 -11.22
C LEU A 17 20.32 -1.42 -11.58
N LEU A 18 19.70 -0.27 -11.29
CA LEU A 18 18.27 -0.06 -11.58
C LEU A 18 18.06 0.73 -12.88
N VAL A 19 19.04 1.56 -13.26
CA VAL A 19 19.00 2.35 -14.50
C VAL A 19 19.15 1.45 -15.75
N SER A 20 19.78 0.27 -15.64
CA SER A 20 19.94 -0.67 -16.75
C SER A 20 18.66 -1.39 -17.19
N PHE A 21 17.58 -1.30 -16.40
CA PHE A 21 16.28 -1.91 -16.71
C PHE A 21 15.23 -0.91 -17.17
N LEU A 22 15.53 0.39 -17.13
CA LEU A 22 14.59 1.43 -17.53
C LEU A 22 14.86 1.82 -18.99
N PRO A 23 13.82 1.91 -19.84
CA PRO A 23 13.99 2.37 -21.20
C PRO A 23 14.56 3.80 -21.21
N GLU A 24 15.38 4.10 -22.22
CA GLU A 24 16.16 5.35 -22.33
C GLU A 24 15.28 6.62 -22.36
N ALA A 25 13.99 6.46 -22.60
CA ALA A 25 12.97 7.51 -22.58
C ALA A 25 12.41 7.87 -21.18
N VAL A 26 12.86 7.21 -20.09
CA VAL A 26 12.35 7.48 -18.73
C VAL A 26 13.13 8.63 -18.09
N GLU A 27 12.52 9.81 -18.07
CA GLU A 27 13.05 10.97 -17.33
C GLU A 27 12.83 10.82 -15.82
N LEU A 28 13.92 10.87 -15.04
CA LEU A 28 13.86 10.81 -13.58
C LEU A 28 13.53 12.19 -13.00
N ARG A 29 12.26 12.45 -12.72
CA ARG A 29 11.80 13.73 -12.15
C ARG A 29 11.90 13.75 -10.63
N GLN A 30 12.84 14.52 -10.09
CA GLN A 30 12.98 14.75 -8.64
C GLN A 30 12.13 15.94 -8.16
N VAL A 31 10.81 15.84 -8.31
CA VAL A 31 9.89 16.87 -7.79
C VAL A 31 9.43 16.46 -6.39
N LYS A 32 9.82 17.25 -5.38
CA LYS A 32 9.49 16.99 -3.96
C LYS A 32 7.99 16.76 -3.73
N TYR A 33 7.14 17.53 -4.41
CA TYR A 33 5.69 17.38 -4.33
C TYR A 33 5.20 16.01 -4.82
N LEU A 34 5.72 15.52 -5.95
CA LEU A 34 5.34 14.21 -6.49
C LEU A 34 5.79 13.07 -5.57
N ASN A 35 6.99 13.19 -5.00
CA ASN A 35 7.48 12.22 -4.01
C ASN A 35 6.59 12.20 -2.76
N ASN A 36 6.17 13.37 -2.27
CA ASN A 36 5.28 13.45 -1.11
C ASN A 36 3.92 12.78 -1.39
N LEU A 37 3.38 12.93 -2.61
CA LEU A 37 2.10 12.33 -3.01
C LEU A 37 2.19 10.80 -3.03
N ILE A 38 3.26 10.25 -3.63
CA ILE A 38 3.52 8.80 -3.63
C ILE A 38 3.75 8.27 -2.20
N GLU A 39 4.55 8.98 -1.40
CA GLU A 39 4.81 8.60 -0.01
C GLU A 39 3.55 8.63 0.85
N GLN A 40 2.64 9.57 0.57
CA GLN A 40 1.37 9.71 1.26
C GLN A 40 0.42 8.55 0.92
N ASP A 41 0.34 8.14 -0.35
CA ASP A 41 -0.49 7.01 -0.78
C ASP A 41 -0.10 5.72 -0.06
N HIS A 42 1.21 5.46 0.05
CA HIS A 42 1.73 4.27 0.75
C HIS A 42 1.59 4.32 2.28
N ARG A 43 1.14 5.44 2.88
CA ARG A 43 1.10 5.62 4.33
C ARG A 43 0.18 4.62 5.03
N PHE A 44 -0.93 4.25 4.40
CA PHE A 44 -1.88 3.29 4.94
C PHE A 44 -1.25 1.90 5.08
N ILE A 45 -0.67 1.39 3.99
CA ILE A 45 0.00 0.09 3.96
C ILE A 45 1.17 0.08 4.94
N LYS A 46 2.02 1.12 4.93
CA LYS A 46 3.14 1.24 5.87
C LYS A 46 2.68 1.25 7.33
N ARG A 47 1.53 1.84 7.66
CA ARG A 47 1.00 1.85 9.03
C ARG A 47 0.60 0.43 9.48
N LEU A 48 0.01 -0.36 8.58
CA LEU A 48 -0.41 -1.74 8.88
C LEU A 48 0.78 -2.71 8.94
N THR A 49 1.80 -2.52 8.10
CA THR A 49 2.95 -3.42 8.03
C THR A 49 4.04 -3.11 9.05
N LYS A 50 4.19 -1.84 9.46
CA LYS A 50 5.23 -1.40 10.41
C LYS A 50 5.24 -2.12 11.78
N PRO A 51 4.10 -2.45 12.42
CA PRO A 51 4.12 -3.21 13.67
C PRO A 51 4.48 -4.69 13.48
N GLY A 52 4.44 -5.23 12.25
CA GLY A 52 4.89 -6.59 11.96
C GLY A 52 6.41 -6.65 11.79
N MET A 53 7.04 -7.79 12.11
CA MET A 53 8.47 -8.08 11.85
C MET A 53 8.77 -8.29 10.36
N GLY A 54 8.04 -7.61 9.46
CA GLY A 54 8.07 -7.86 8.03
C GLY A 54 7.32 -9.13 7.62
N PHE A 55 7.48 -9.49 6.34
CA PHE A 55 6.93 -10.71 5.77
C PHE A 55 8.04 -11.73 5.56
N PHE A 56 7.81 -12.98 5.97
CA PHE A 56 8.80 -14.05 5.84
C PHE A 56 9.03 -14.50 4.39
N SER A 57 8.03 -14.32 3.51
CA SER A 57 8.13 -14.66 2.09
C SER A 57 7.41 -13.64 1.21
N PHE A 58 7.77 -13.60 -0.08
CA PHE A 58 7.10 -12.75 -1.06
C PHE A 58 5.63 -13.15 -1.25
N GLU A 59 5.32 -14.45 -1.27
CA GLU A 59 3.96 -14.96 -1.41
C GLU A 59 3.07 -14.53 -0.22
N THR A 60 3.61 -14.61 1.00
CA THR A 60 2.91 -14.13 2.20
C THR A 60 2.68 -12.63 2.15
N ALA A 61 3.69 -11.85 1.71
CA ALA A 61 3.56 -10.41 1.52
C ALA A 61 2.44 -10.08 0.53
N TRP A 62 2.45 -10.73 -0.63
CA TRP A 62 1.47 -10.54 -1.69
C TRP A 62 0.04 -10.79 -1.21
N ARG A 63 -0.21 -11.95 -0.59
CA ARG A 63 -1.54 -12.30 -0.05
C ARG A 63 -2.01 -11.30 1.02
N THR A 64 -1.10 -10.88 1.91
CA THR A 64 -1.45 -9.95 2.99
C THR A 64 -1.78 -8.56 2.46
N LEU A 65 -1.00 -8.07 1.49
CA LEU A 65 -1.24 -6.78 0.85
C LEU A 65 -2.58 -6.77 0.09
N GLN A 66 -2.89 -7.83 -0.65
CA GLN A 66 -4.21 -7.99 -1.28
C GLN A 66 -5.35 -7.97 -0.25
N GLY A 67 -5.18 -8.62 0.89
CA GLY A 67 -6.15 -8.57 1.99
C GLY A 67 -6.37 -7.15 2.51
N PHE A 68 -5.29 -6.37 2.71
CA PHE A 68 -5.40 -4.97 3.13
C PHE A 68 -6.12 -4.09 2.11
N GLU A 69 -5.88 -4.31 0.81
CA GLU A 69 -6.59 -3.61 -0.26
C GLU A 69 -8.07 -3.95 -0.28
N MET A 70 -8.41 -5.24 -0.19
CA MET A 70 -9.80 -5.71 -0.13
C MET A 70 -10.56 -5.10 1.05
N MET A 71 -9.97 -5.13 2.25
CA MET A 71 -10.58 -4.51 3.43
C MET A 71 -10.72 -2.99 3.30
N ASN A 72 -9.78 -2.33 2.61
CA ASN A 72 -9.85 -0.89 2.34
C ASN A 72 -10.96 -0.56 1.33
N MET A 73 -11.16 -1.37 0.29
CA MET A 73 -12.27 -1.23 -0.66
C MET A 73 -13.63 -1.42 0.03
N LEU A 74 -13.74 -2.45 0.88
CA LEU A 74 -14.94 -2.72 1.67
C LEU A 74 -15.26 -1.55 2.61
N ARG A 75 -14.27 -1.03 3.35
CA ARG A 75 -14.45 0.16 4.21
C ARG A 75 -14.92 1.39 3.43
N LYS A 76 -14.48 1.55 2.18
CA LYS A 76 -14.86 2.67 1.31
C LYS A 76 -16.23 2.48 0.63
N GLY A 77 -16.82 1.28 0.68
CA GLY A 77 -18.04 0.95 -0.08
C GLY A 77 -17.80 0.83 -1.58
N GLN A 78 -16.59 0.41 -1.98
CA GLN A 78 -16.26 0.18 -3.39
C GLN A 78 -16.63 -1.24 -3.87
N VAL A 79 -17.13 -2.07 -2.96
CA VAL A 79 -17.57 -3.45 -3.24
C VAL A 79 -19.04 -3.41 -3.65
N GLN A 80 -19.37 -4.06 -4.77
CA GLN A 80 -20.76 -4.12 -5.25
C GLN A 80 -21.64 -4.84 -4.22
N GLY A 81 -22.82 -4.26 -3.96
CA GLY A 81 -23.81 -4.84 -3.05
C GLY A 81 -23.57 -4.54 -1.56
N VAL A 82 -22.56 -3.74 -1.21
CA VAL A 82 -22.34 -3.28 0.17
C VAL A 82 -22.02 -1.79 0.18
N ASP A 83 -22.98 -1.00 0.66
CA ASP A 83 -22.82 0.44 0.74
C ASP A 83 -21.81 0.86 1.81
N LYS A 84 -21.24 2.04 1.60
CA LYS A 84 -20.34 2.66 2.58
C LYS A 84 -21.10 2.94 3.87
N GLY A 85 -20.68 2.31 4.97
CA GLY A 85 -21.30 2.50 6.29
C GLY A 85 -22.39 1.47 6.62
N ASP A 86 -22.75 0.58 5.70
CA ASP A 86 -23.58 -0.58 6.02
C ASP A 86 -22.75 -1.64 6.74
N VAL A 87 -22.58 -1.47 8.05
CA VAL A 87 -21.81 -2.38 8.89
C VAL A 87 -22.40 -3.79 8.88
N LYS A 88 -23.74 -3.93 8.82
CA LYS A 88 -24.39 -5.24 8.81
C LYS A 88 -24.13 -5.96 7.49
N GLY A 89 -24.30 -5.29 6.35
CA GLY A 89 -24.00 -5.86 5.04
C GLY A 89 -22.52 -6.25 4.90
N GLN A 90 -21.61 -5.42 5.40
CA GLN A 90 -20.17 -5.74 5.46
C GLN A 90 -19.89 -7.00 6.27
N VAL A 91 -20.45 -7.11 7.47
CA VAL A 91 -20.26 -8.29 8.34
C VAL A 91 -20.87 -9.54 7.70
N THR A 92 -22.07 -9.46 7.14
CA THR A 92 -22.70 -10.59 6.45
C THR A 92 -21.89 -11.04 5.23
N LEU A 93 -21.33 -10.13 4.45
CA LEU A 93 -20.49 -10.45 3.31
C LEU A 93 -19.20 -11.17 3.74
N ILE A 94 -18.54 -10.67 4.79
CA ILE A 94 -17.34 -11.31 5.35
C ILE A 94 -17.68 -12.70 5.87
N ALA A 95 -18.76 -12.84 6.65
CA ALA A 95 -19.19 -14.13 7.19
C ALA A 95 -19.44 -15.16 6.07
N LYS A 96 -20.14 -14.74 4.99
CA LYS A 96 -20.35 -15.58 3.79
C LYS A 96 -19.05 -15.96 3.10
N LEU A 97 -18.11 -15.03 2.95
CA LEU A 97 -16.84 -15.26 2.26
C LEU A 97 -15.95 -16.29 2.99
N PHE A 98 -15.94 -16.23 4.33
CA PHE A 98 -15.15 -17.12 5.17
C PHE A 98 -15.90 -18.37 5.63
N GLY A 99 -17.17 -18.53 5.25
CA GLY A 99 -18.01 -19.66 5.66
C GLY A 99 -18.24 -19.72 7.17
N VAL A 100 -18.12 -18.59 7.87
CA VAL A 100 -18.36 -18.51 9.31
C VAL A 100 -19.85 -18.31 9.50
N ALA A 101 -20.52 -19.25 10.18
CA ALA A 101 -21.92 -19.09 10.53
C ALA A 101 -22.07 -17.83 11.40
N ALA A 102 -22.83 -16.85 10.90
CA ALA A 102 -23.13 -15.60 11.60
C ALA A 102 -24.24 -15.80 12.63
#